data_AF-X1J197-F1
#
_entry.id   AF-X1J197-F1
#
_cell.length_a   1.000
_cell.length_b   1.000
_cell.length_c   1.000
_cell.angle_alpha   90.00
_cell.angle_beta   90.00
_cell.angle_gamma   90.00
#
_symmetry.space_group_name_H-M   'P 1'
#
loop_
_entity.id
_entity.type
_entity.pdbx_description
1 polymer ?
#
loop_
_entity_poly.entity_id
_entity_poly.type
_entity_poly.pdbx_seq_one_letter_code
_entity_poly.pdbx_strand_id
1 'polypeptide(L)'
;YTDRGIRQNMTFSVNLPSRDMVKETDYCGIVSGSKVNKVEVCQFRIFYGKLENAPLIEQCPINLECKVVHILDLGSHSLVIGRVEESYTSNNCLTEGKPDINKIQPLAWTREPSNQYYALGEVVAKSHSIGQELKRKE
;
A
#
# COMPACT_ATOMS: atom_id res chain seq x y z
N TYR A 1 1.54 7.67 16.74
CA TYR A 1 2.05 6.33 17.15
C TYR A 1 2.97 5.77 16.07
N THR A 2 2.50 5.60 14.84
CA THR A 2 3.31 5.11 13.71
C THR A 2 4.56 5.95 13.46
N ASP A 3 4.44 7.28 13.38
CA ASP A 3 5.58 8.20 13.18
C ASP A 3 6.73 7.97 14.17
N ARG A 4 6.43 7.76 15.46
CA ARG A 4 7.43 7.44 16.48
C ARG A 4 8.20 6.15 16.15
N GLY A 5 7.50 5.10 15.73
CA GLY A 5 8.14 3.84 15.32
C GLY A 5 9.03 4.00 14.10
N ILE A 6 8.60 4.81 13.12
CA ILE A 6 9.40 5.13 11.93
C ILE A 6 10.67 5.90 12.32
N ARG A 7 10.55 6.95 13.16
CA ARG A 7 11.70 7.74 13.62
C ARG A 7 12.70 6.93 14.44
N GLN A 8 12.24 5.94 15.19
CA GLN A 8 13.10 5.06 15.99
C GLN A 8 13.89 4.06 15.12
N ASN A 9 13.24 3.47 14.11
CA ASN A 9 13.84 2.40 13.31
C ASN A 9 14.45 2.88 11.98
N MET A 10 14.08 4.08 11.52
CA MET A 10 14.41 4.61 10.20
C MET A 10 14.00 3.67 9.05
N THR A 11 12.95 2.89 9.28
CA THR A 11 12.35 1.97 8.31
C THR A 11 10.83 1.94 8.48
N PHE A 12 10.14 1.54 7.42
CA PHE A 12 8.70 1.31 7.41
C PHE A 12 8.32 0.40 6.25
N SER A 13 7.12 -0.17 6.28
CA SER A 13 6.56 -0.91 5.16
C SER A 13 5.30 -0.23 4.63
N VAL A 14 5.06 -0.31 3.31
CA VAL A 14 3.77 0.00 2.70
C VAL A 14 3.11 -1.30 2.26
N ASN A 15 1.98 -1.64 2.86
CA ASN A 15 1.24 -2.86 2.55
C ASN A 15 -0.02 -2.48 1.78
N LEU A 16 -0.22 -3.02 0.58
CA LEU A 16 -1.38 -2.76 -0.27
C LEU A 16 -2.42 -3.86 -0.04
N PRO A 17 -3.54 -3.58 0.65
CA PRO A 17 -4.60 -4.57 0.87
C PRO A 17 -5.40 -4.83 -0.41
N SER A 18 -5.92 -6.05 -0.53
CA SER A 18 -6.98 -6.36 -1.51
C SER A 18 -8.35 -5.91 -0.98
N ARG A 19 -9.36 -5.90 -1.86
CA ARG A 19 -10.73 -5.51 -1.51
C ARG A 19 -11.34 -6.33 -0.37
N ASP A 20 -10.91 -7.57 -0.19
CA ASP A 20 -11.43 -8.48 0.83
C ASP A 20 -10.96 -8.09 2.24
N MET A 21 -9.90 -7.29 2.33
CA MET A 21 -9.33 -6.79 3.58
C MET A 21 -9.85 -5.40 3.97
N VAL A 22 -10.98 -4.94 3.39
CA VAL A 22 -11.50 -3.58 3.60
C VAL A 22 -11.80 -3.29 5.08
N LYS A 23 -12.30 -4.28 5.83
CA LYS A 23 -12.64 -4.11 7.26
C LYS A 23 -11.40 -3.91 8.11
N GLU A 24 -10.37 -4.71 7.89
CA GLU A 24 -9.10 -4.66 8.61
C GLU A 24 -8.33 -3.38 8.26
N THR A 25 -8.38 -2.99 6.99
CA THR A 25 -7.82 -1.72 6.49
C THR A 25 -8.47 -0.53 7.20
N ASP A 26 -9.81 -0.51 7.26
CA ASP A 26 -10.55 0.58 7.90
C ASP A 26 -10.33 0.61 9.42
N TYR A 27 -10.33 -0.56 10.08
CA TYR A 27 -10.01 -0.67 11.50
C TYR A 27 -8.64 -0.08 11.84
N CYS A 28 -7.65 -0.33 10.97
CA CYS A 28 -6.31 0.25 11.12
C CYS A 28 -6.29 1.78 10.95
N GLY A 29 -7.25 2.36 10.24
CA GLY A 29 -7.41 3.80 10.08
C GLY A 29 -8.10 4.49 11.27
N ILE A 30 -9.01 3.80 11.97
CA ILE A 30 -9.85 4.42 13.02
C ILE A 30 -9.33 4.21 14.45
N VAL A 31 -8.53 3.18 14.73
CA VAL A 31 -7.96 2.93 16.07
C VAL A 31 -6.47 3.24 16.10
N SER A 32 -5.95 3.79 17.21
CA SER A 32 -4.50 4.00 17.41
C SER A 32 -3.83 2.76 17.99
N GLY A 33 -2.67 2.38 17.44
CA GLY A 33 -1.82 1.31 18.00
C GLY A 33 -1.24 1.63 19.39
N SER A 34 -1.41 2.87 19.88
CA SER A 34 -1.08 3.20 21.27
C SER A 34 -2.06 2.63 22.28
N LYS A 35 -3.24 2.15 21.84
CA LYS A 35 -4.32 1.66 22.70
C LYS A 35 -4.61 0.17 22.52
N VAL A 36 -4.32 -0.38 21.34
CA VAL A 36 -4.65 -1.76 20.99
C VAL A 36 -3.52 -2.40 20.19
N ASN A 37 -3.37 -3.73 20.32
CA ASN A 37 -2.56 -4.50 19.39
C ASN A 37 -3.37 -4.79 18.11
N LYS A 38 -3.12 -4.03 17.04
CA LYS A 38 -3.84 -4.21 15.77
C LYS A 38 -3.54 -5.54 15.08
N VAL A 39 -2.36 -6.11 15.30
CA VAL A 39 -1.98 -7.40 14.72
C VAL A 39 -2.88 -8.50 15.25
N GLU A 40 -3.11 -8.51 16.57
CA GLU A 40 -4.01 -9.47 17.22
C GLU A 40 -5.47 -9.27 16.79
N VAL A 41 -5.97 -8.03 16.81
CA VAL A 41 -7.38 -7.74 16.47
C VAL A 41 -7.70 -8.08 15.02
N CYS A 42 -6.81 -7.72 14.09
CA CYS A 42 -6.99 -8.00 12.66
C CYS A 42 -6.47 -9.38 12.25
N GLN A 43 -5.94 -10.17 13.18
CA GLN A 43 -5.34 -11.49 12.92
C GLN A 43 -4.29 -11.46 11.79
N PHE A 44 -3.49 -10.40 11.73
CA PHE A 44 -2.44 -10.27 10.73
C PHE A 44 -1.31 -11.25 11.00
N ARG A 45 -0.82 -11.88 9.93
CA ARG A 45 0.42 -12.65 9.98
C ARG A 45 1.53 -11.70 9.55
N ILE A 46 2.45 -11.45 10.48
CA ILE A 46 3.55 -10.52 10.26
C ILE A 46 4.78 -11.30 9.84
N PHE A 47 5.42 -10.83 8.78
CA PHE A 47 6.75 -11.27 8.39
C PHE A 47 7.70 -10.08 8.33
N TYR A 48 8.99 -10.38 8.29
CA TYR A 48 10.04 -9.38 8.15
C TYR A 48 10.87 -9.72 6.92
N GLY A 49 11.22 -8.68 6.17
CA GLY A 49 12.04 -8.79 4.99
C GLY A 49 13.51 -8.56 5.30
N LYS A 50 14.22 -8.04 4.31
CA LYS A 50 15.66 -7.76 4.35
C LYS A 50 16.08 -6.76 5.44
N LEU A 51 15.21 -5.83 5.83
CA LEU A 51 15.54 -4.83 6.85
C LEU A 51 15.32 -5.32 8.27
N GLU A 52 14.59 -6.43 8.45
CA GLU A 52 14.31 -7.10 9.73
C GLU A 52 13.56 -6.28 10.80
N ASN A 53 13.34 -4.99 10.58
CA ASN A 53 12.72 -4.06 11.54
C ASN A 53 11.52 -3.28 10.98
N ALA A 54 11.05 -3.62 9.77
CA ALA A 54 9.82 -3.13 9.17
C ALA A 54 8.80 -4.29 9.05
N PRO A 55 7.76 -4.34 9.90
CA PRO A 55 6.79 -5.44 9.88
C PRO A 55 5.90 -5.39 8.64
N LEU A 56 5.87 -6.46 7.85
CA LEU A 56 5.06 -6.60 6.64
C LEU A 56 3.87 -7.54 6.90
N ILE A 57 2.74 -7.32 6.19
CA ILE A 57 1.50 -8.09 6.39
C ILE A 57 1.38 -9.16 5.28
N GLU A 58 1.50 -10.43 5.63
CA GLU A 58 1.49 -11.56 4.67
C GLU A 58 0.19 -11.64 3.86
N GLN A 59 -0.93 -11.21 4.44
CA GLN A 59 -2.22 -11.20 3.75
C GLN A 59 -2.33 -10.11 2.66
N CYS A 60 -1.51 -9.05 2.71
CA CYS A 60 -1.55 -8.02 1.68
C CYS A 60 -0.89 -8.53 0.39
N PRO A 61 -1.52 -8.40 -0.79
CA PRO A 61 -0.97 -8.87 -2.06
C PRO A 61 0.35 -8.20 -2.48
N ILE A 62 0.60 -6.97 -2.03
CA ILE A 62 1.85 -6.26 -2.28
C ILE A 62 2.36 -5.68 -0.96
N ASN A 63 3.65 -5.84 -0.70
CA ASN A 63 4.34 -5.21 0.40
C ASN A 63 5.62 -4.54 -0.10
N LEU A 64 5.85 -3.29 0.28
CA LEU A 64 7.07 -2.55 -0.03
C LEU A 64 7.82 -2.34 1.27
N GLU A 65 9.04 -2.82 1.35
CA GLU A 65 9.94 -2.63 2.48
C GLU A 65 10.83 -1.42 2.23
N CYS A 66 10.75 -0.41 3.10
CA CYS A 66 11.32 0.90 2.85
C CYS A 66 12.31 1.32 3.95
N LYS A 67 13.45 1.86 3.53
CA LYS A 67 14.37 2.60 4.41
C LYS A 67 14.10 4.09 4.29
N VAL A 68 14.00 4.78 5.42
CA VAL A 68 13.77 6.23 5.45
C VAL A 68 15.00 6.96 4.91
N VAL A 69 14.77 7.90 3.99
CA VAL A 69 15.77 8.81 3.44
C VAL A 69 15.59 10.21 4.05
N HIS A 70 14.35 10.69 4.10
CA HIS A 70 14.02 11.99 4.69
C HIS A 70 12.72 11.93 5.50
N ILE A 71 12.66 12.77 6.52
CA ILE A 71 11.42 13.09 7.23
C ILE A 71 11.30 14.62 7.24
N LEU A 72 10.24 15.13 6.65
CA LEU A 72 9.98 16.57 6.56
C LEU A 72 8.76 16.91 7.42
N ASP A 73 8.91 17.84 8.36
CA ASP A 73 7.82 18.29 9.21
C ASP A 73 7.05 19.44 8.54
N LEU A 74 5.78 19.20 8.19
CA LEU A 74 4.94 20.15 7.45
C LEU A 74 3.91 20.85 8.35
N GLY A 75 4.15 20.85 9.66
CA GLY A 75 3.26 21.41 10.67
C GLY A 75 2.11 20.48 11.06
N SER A 76 1.21 20.16 10.13
CA SER A 76 0.04 19.30 10.42
C SER A 76 0.36 17.80 10.37
N HIS A 77 1.38 17.41 9.61
CA HIS A 77 1.83 16.04 9.44
C HIS A 77 3.31 16.01 9.05
N SER A 78 3.93 14.83 9.13
CA SER A 78 5.27 14.61 8.60
C SER A 78 5.18 13.89 7.25
N LEU A 79 5.95 14.35 6.27
CA LEU A 79 6.18 13.65 5.01
C LEU A 79 7.41 12.76 5.16
N VAL A 80 7.20 11.45 5.12
CA VAL A 80 8.27 10.45 5.16
C VAL A 80 8.62 10.00 3.75
N ILE A 81 9.86 10.22 3.33
CA ILE A 81 10.39 9.78 2.04
C ILE A 81 11.21 8.52 2.30
N GLY A 82 10.77 7.39 1.76
CA GLY A 82 11.46 6.10 1.86
C GLY A 82 11.98 5.61 0.52
N ARG A 83 13.16 4.99 0.53
CA ARG A 83 13.68 4.19 -0.57
C ARG A 83 13.16 2.78 -0.42
N VAL A 84 12.52 2.24 -1.45
CA VAL A 84 12.11 0.83 -1.49
C VAL A 84 13.37 -0.03 -1.61
N GLU A 85 13.61 -0.87 -0.61
CA GLU A 85 14.73 -1.83 -0.59
C GLU A 85 14.31 -3.16 -1.21
N GLU A 86 13.06 -3.57 -1.00
CA GLU A 86 12.50 -4.79 -1.56
C GLU A 86 10.98 -4.67 -1.73
N SER A 87 10.44 -5.40 -2.72
CA SER A 87 9.01 -5.52 -2.98
C SER A 87 8.60 -6.98 -2.98
N TYR A 88 7.58 -7.30 -2.22
CA TYR A 88 7.00 -8.63 -2.13
C TYR A 88 5.65 -8.61 -2.84
N THR A 89 5.37 -9.65 -3.62
CA THR A 89 4.10 -9.81 -4.32
C THR A 89 3.62 -11.24 -4.18
N SER A 90 2.36 -11.42 -3.81
CA SER A 90 1.76 -12.75 -3.74
C SER A 90 1.73 -13.42 -5.12
N ASN A 91 2.16 -14.68 -5.19
CA ASN A 91 2.29 -15.41 -6.47
C ASN A 91 0.97 -15.51 -7.25
N ASN A 92 -0.16 -15.58 -6.54
CA ASN A 92 -1.50 -15.59 -7.14
C ASN A 92 -1.94 -14.22 -7.71
N CYS A 93 -1.18 -13.15 -7.47
CA CYS A 93 -1.42 -11.81 -7.98
C CYS A 93 -0.55 -11.46 -9.21
N LEU A 94 0.14 -12.45 -9.77
CA LEU A 94 1.00 -12.26 -10.94
C LEU A 94 0.33 -12.74 -12.24
N THR A 95 0.57 -12.03 -13.33
CA THR A 95 0.32 -12.46 -14.71
C THR A 95 1.63 -12.31 -15.48
N GLU A 96 2.11 -13.41 -16.07
CA GLU A 96 3.42 -13.45 -16.75
C GLU A 96 4.60 -12.95 -15.87
N GLY A 97 4.56 -13.29 -14.58
CA GLY A 97 5.57 -12.89 -13.61
C GLY A 97 5.52 -11.41 -13.20
N LYS A 98 4.50 -10.66 -13.61
CA LYS A 98 4.33 -9.24 -13.28
C LYS A 98 3.07 -9.00 -12.43
N PRO A 99 3.07 -8.03 -11.51
CA PRO A 99 1.88 -7.66 -10.74
C PRO A 99 0.68 -7.35 -11.64
N ASP A 100 -0.44 -8.03 -11.40
CA ASP A 100 -1.69 -7.85 -12.13
C ASP A 100 -2.75 -7.21 -11.23
N ILE A 101 -3.13 -5.97 -11.57
CA ILE A 101 -4.10 -5.18 -10.80
C ILE A 101 -5.45 -5.88 -10.66
N ASN A 102 -5.89 -6.66 -11.66
CA ASN A 102 -7.18 -7.37 -11.60
C ASN A 102 -7.15 -8.53 -10.60
N LYS A 103 -5.96 -9.06 -10.29
CA LYS A 103 -5.74 -10.10 -9.28
C LYS A 103 -5.41 -9.51 -7.91
N ILE A 104 -4.72 -8.36 -7.87
CA ILE A 104 -4.43 -7.63 -6.63
C ILE A 104 -5.71 -7.05 -6.03
N GLN A 105 -6.61 -6.54 -6.88
CA GLN A 105 -7.88 -5.92 -6.52
C GLN A 105 -7.74 -4.87 -5.39
N PRO A 106 -6.91 -3.83 -5.57
CA PRO A 106 -6.67 -2.84 -4.53
C PRO A 106 -7.90 -1.95 -4.29
N LEU A 107 -7.92 -1.33 -3.13
CA LEU A 107 -8.93 -0.35 -2.74
C LEU A 107 -8.51 1.06 -3.13
N ALA A 108 -9.45 1.85 -3.65
CA ALA A 108 -9.34 3.29 -3.78
C ALA A 108 -10.22 3.96 -2.72
N TRP A 109 -9.64 4.80 -1.87
CA TRP A 109 -10.40 5.57 -0.89
C TRP A 109 -10.63 6.99 -1.41
N THR A 110 -11.86 7.49 -1.32
CA THR A 110 -12.18 8.89 -1.60
C THR A 110 -12.78 9.54 -0.37
N ARG A 111 -12.33 10.77 -0.08
CA ARG A 111 -12.85 11.56 1.05
C ARG A 111 -14.22 12.14 0.72
N GLU A 112 -14.28 12.94 -0.34
CA GLU A 112 -15.52 13.59 -0.78
C GLU A 112 -16.09 12.86 -2.00
N PRO A 113 -17.43 12.77 -2.16
CA PRO A 113 -18.46 13.30 -1.27
C PRO A 113 -18.90 12.34 -0.14
N SER A 114 -18.38 11.11 -0.10
CA SER A 114 -19.03 10.01 0.62
C SER A 114 -18.16 9.25 1.63
N ASN A 115 -16.86 9.54 1.75
CA ASN A 115 -15.91 8.77 2.57
C ASN A 115 -15.99 7.26 2.28
N GLN A 116 -15.87 6.86 1.01
CA GLN A 116 -16.09 5.49 0.56
C GLN A 116 -14.82 4.84 0.03
N TYR A 117 -14.76 3.50 0.16
CA TYR A 117 -13.81 2.67 -0.55
C TYR A 117 -14.45 2.13 -1.84
N TYR A 118 -13.68 2.14 -2.91
CA TYR A 118 -14.05 1.65 -4.23
C TYR A 118 -13.10 0.56 -4.67
N ALA A 119 -13.61 -0.44 -5.39
CA ALA A 119 -12.77 -1.32 -6.18
C ALA A 119 -12.39 -0.61 -7.49
N LEU A 120 -11.24 -0.98 -8.06
CA LEU A 120 -10.90 -0.56 -9.41
C LEU A 120 -11.86 -1.17 -10.44
N GLY A 121 -12.21 -0.37 -11.45
CA GLY A 121 -13.10 -0.76 -12.53
C GLY A 121 -12.39 -1.49 -13.68
N GLU A 122 -13.04 -1.47 -14.85
CA GLU A 122 -12.53 -2.12 -16.05
C GLU A 122 -11.29 -1.43 -16.65
N VAL A 123 -10.53 -2.19 -17.43
CA VAL A 123 -9.41 -1.66 -18.21
C VAL A 123 -9.98 -0.82 -19.36
N VAL A 124 -9.67 0.48 -19.35
CA VAL A 124 -10.21 1.41 -20.36
C VAL A 124 -9.43 1.38 -21.67
N ALA A 125 -8.09 1.41 -21.60
CA ALA A 125 -7.20 1.43 -22.78
C ALA A 125 -5.75 1.13 -22.39
N LYS A 126 -4.90 0.90 -23.40
CA LYS A 126 -3.45 0.73 -23.22
C LYS A 126 -2.72 2.08 -23.14
N SER A 127 -2.01 2.32 -22.04
CA SER A 127 -1.19 3.53 -21.84
C SER A 127 0.00 3.59 -22.82
N HIS A 128 0.46 4.80 -23.14
CA HIS A 128 1.50 5.07 -24.16
C HIS A 128 1.21 4.47 -25.56
N SER A 129 -0.04 4.06 -25.83
CA SER A 129 -0.46 3.40 -27.07
C SER A 129 -1.69 4.07 -27.68
N ILE A 130 -2.82 4.15 -26.97
CA ILE A 130 -4.10 4.62 -27.52
C ILE A 130 -4.03 6.04 -28.11
N GLY A 131 -3.22 6.92 -27.52
CA GLY A 131 -3.03 8.28 -28.03
C GLY A 131 -2.36 8.37 -29.40
N GLN A 132 -1.73 7.30 -29.88
CA GLN A 132 -1.15 7.26 -31.23
C GLN A 132 -2.22 7.33 -32.33
N GLU A 133 -3.46 6.95 -32.04
CA GLU A 133 -4.59 7.04 -32.98
C GLU A 133 -4.94 8.50 -33.35
N LEU A 134 -4.52 9.48 -32.54
CA LEU A 134 -4.71 10.90 -32.80
C LEU A 134 -3.70 11.48 -33.80
N LYS A 135 -2.65 10.73 -34.16
CA LYS A 135 -1.70 11.18 -35.19
C LYS A 135 -2.43 11.20 -36.53
N ARG A 136 -2.63 12.40 -37.10
CA ARG A 136 -3.11 12.54 -38.48
C ARG A 136 -2.17 11.74 -39.39
N LYS A 137 -2.74 10.92 -40.27
CA LYS A 137 -2.00 10.36 -41.39
C LYS A 137 -1.58 11.55 -42.26
N GLU A 138 -0.29 11.85 -42.28
CA GLU A 138 0.30 12.69 -43.33
C GLU A 138 0.17 12.01 -44.69
#